data_AF-A0A1F4X406-F1
#
_entry.id   AF-A0A1F4X406-F1
#
_cell.length_a   1.000
_cell.length_b   1.000
_cell.length_c   1.000
_cell.angle_alpha   90.00
_cell.angle_beta   90.00
_cell.angle_gamma   90.00
#
_symmetry.space_group_name_H-M   'P 1'
#
loop_
_entity.id
_entity.type
_entity.pdbx_description
1 polymer ?
#
loop_
_entity_poly.entity_id
_entity_poly.type
_entity_poly.pdbx_seq_one_letter_code
_entity_poly.pdbx_strand_id
1 'polypeptide(L)'
;MFFENIFYSRIINFLILFFFLLFYQTLIADWITLQGARLDLGIFVLVYLALNYSPTETVIFGFIWGLLQDVFHPSLLGLGALIKTALGFGLANFKSQ
;
A
#
# COMPACT_ATOMS: atom_id res chain seq x y z
N MET A 1 27.63 8.90 -3.37
CA MET A 1 27.06 10.27 -3.48
C MET A 1 25.86 10.40 -4.43
N PHE A 2 26.00 10.30 -5.77
CA PHE A 2 24.82 10.51 -6.67
C PHE A 2 23.73 9.43 -6.52
N PHE A 3 24.13 8.15 -6.44
CA PHE A 3 23.20 7.02 -6.24
C PHE A 3 22.49 7.04 -4.88
N GLU A 4 23.16 7.52 -3.83
CA GLU A 4 22.55 7.66 -2.49
C GLU A 4 21.42 8.69 -2.50
N ASN A 5 21.62 9.83 -3.18
CA ASN A 5 20.58 10.87 -3.27
C ASN A 5 19.32 10.39 -4.00
N ILE A 6 19.46 9.60 -5.06
CA ILE A 6 18.32 9.02 -5.79
C ILE A 6 17.56 8.05 -4.90
N PHE A 7 18.27 7.18 -4.17
CA PHE A 7 17.67 6.22 -3.27
C PHE A 7 16.92 6.90 -2.10
N TYR A 8 17.53 7.92 -1.50
CA TYR A 8 16.90 8.74 -0.45
C TYR A 8 15.60 9.39 -0.94
N SER A 9 15.61 10.00 -2.13
CA SER A 9 14.42 10.62 -2.71
C SER A 9 13.27 9.60 -2.87
N ARG A 10 13.56 8.38 -3.34
CA ARG A 10 12.54 7.33 -3.48
C ARG A 10 11.96 6.92 -2.13
N ILE A 11 12.79 6.69 -1.13
CA ILE A 11 12.34 6.31 0.22
C ILE A 11 11.49 7.42 0.84
N ILE A 12 11.93 8.68 0.72
CA ILE A 12 11.18 9.83 1.24
C ILE A 12 9.80 9.89 0.57
N ASN A 13 9.72 9.72 -0.76
CA ASN A 13 8.44 9.69 -1.46
C ASN A 13 7.52 8.56 -0.97
N PHE A 14 8.07 7.37 -0.72
CA PHE A 14 7.31 6.26 -0.14
C PHE A 14 6.80 6.59 1.27
N LEU A 15 7.64 7.18 2.13
CA LEU A 15 7.26 7.57 3.48
C LEU A 15 6.15 8.64 3.48
N ILE A 16 6.27 9.65 2.60
CA ILE A 16 5.25 10.69 2.43
C ILE A 16 3.93 10.05 1.99
N LEU A 17 3.99 9.12 1.03
CA LEU A 17 2.80 8.42 0.55
C LEU A 17 2.16 7.55 1.65
N PHE A 18 2.94 6.83 2.46
CA PHE A 18 2.43 6.10 3.62
C PHE A 18 1.78 7.02 4.64
N PHE A 19 2.41 8.16 4.95
CA PHE A 19 1.86 9.15 5.87
C PHE A 19 0.51 9.69 5.38
N PHE A 20 0.41 10.02 4.09
CA PHE A 20 -0.84 10.47 3.48
C PHE A 20 -1.93 9.40 3.52
N LEU A 21 -1.60 8.16 3.21
CA LEU A 21 -2.55 7.04 3.28
C LEU A 21 -3.04 6.80 4.71
N LEU A 22 -2.16 6.86 5.71
CA LEU A 22 -2.54 6.74 7.12
C LEU A 22 -3.45 7.89 7.57
N PHE A 23 -3.13 9.12 7.19
CA PHE A 23 -3.95 10.29 7.48
C PHE A 23 -5.35 10.14 6.87
N TYR A 24 -5.43 9.74 5.59
CA TYR A 24 -6.70 9.44 4.93
C TYR A 24 -7.47 8.32 5.66
N GLN A 25 -6.79 7.20 5.96
CA GLN A 25 -7.40 6.02 6.56
C GLN A 25 -7.98 6.30 7.94
N THR A 26 -7.36 7.20 8.70
CA THR A 26 -7.75 7.50 10.08
C THR A 26 -8.76 8.64 10.18
N LEU A 27 -8.74 9.62 9.28
CA LEU A 27 -9.57 10.82 9.40
C LEU A 27 -10.71 10.92 8.39
N ILE A 28 -10.51 10.37 7.18
CA ILE A 28 -11.38 10.63 6.03
C ILE A 28 -12.14 9.37 5.59
N ALA A 29 -11.54 8.19 5.75
CA ALA A 29 -12.09 6.94 5.23
C ALA A 29 -13.48 6.59 5.79
N ASP A 30 -13.82 7.06 7.00
CA ASP A 30 -15.15 6.90 7.58
C ASP A 30 -16.24 7.72 6.88
N TRP A 31 -15.85 8.83 6.25
CA TRP A 31 -16.79 9.72 5.57
C TRP A 31 -17.02 9.28 4.12
N ILE A 32 -16.07 8.52 3.57
CA ILE A 32 -16.12 7.98 2.21
C ILE A 32 -16.38 6.48 2.30
N THR A 33 -17.64 6.15 2.59
CA THR A 33 -18.11 4.77 2.59
C THR A 33 -18.97 4.49 1.34
N LEU A 34 -18.70 3.37 0.70
CA LEU A 34 -19.49 2.86 -0.43
C LEU A 34 -20.26 1.64 0.09
N GLN A 35 -21.59 1.77 0.21
CA GLN A 35 -22.48 0.70 0.69
C GLN A 35 -22.02 0.07 2.04
N GLY A 36 -21.47 0.88 2.95
CA GLY A 36 -20.98 0.43 4.26
C GLY A 36 -19.55 -0.10 4.27
N ALA A 37 -18.89 -0.22 3.10
CA ALA A 37 -17.45 -0.52 3.02
C ALA A 37 -16.64 0.79 2.95
N ARG A 38 -15.62 0.92 3.79
CA ARG A 38 -14.65 2.03 3.73
C ARG A 38 -13.82 1.91 2.45
N LEU A 39 -13.63 3.01 1.74
CA LEU A 39 -12.79 3.02 0.53
C LEU A 39 -11.30 2.93 0.92
N ASP A 40 -10.63 1.87 0.47
CA ASP A 40 -9.19 1.64 0.70
C ASP A 40 -8.34 2.24 -0.44
N LEU A 41 -7.82 3.44 -0.21
CA LEU A 41 -6.91 4.10 -1.18
C LEU A 41 -5.59 3.36 -1.37
N GLY A 42 -5.16 2.54 -0.42
CA GLY A 42 -3.92 1.80 -0.57
C GLY A 42 -3.98 0.74 -1.67
N ILE A 43 -5.16 0.24 -2.03
CA ILE A 43 -5.33 -0.65 -3.20
C ILE A 43 -5.01 0.11 -4.49
N PHE A 44 -5.42 1.37 -4.62
CA PHE A 44 -5.12 2.18 -5.81
C PHE A 44 -3.63 2.45 -5.93
N VAL A 45 -2.95 2.72 -4.81
CA VAL A 45 -1.49 2.84 -4.79
C VAL A 45 -0.85 1.51 -5.19
N LEU A 46 -1.37 0.38 -4.71
CA LEU A 46 -0.88 -0.95 -5.04
C LEU A 46 -0.93 -1.21 -6.56
N VAL A 47 -2.04 -0.86 -7.21
CA VAL A 47 -2.18 -0.92 -8.67
C VAL A 47 -1.20 0.02 -9.37
N TYR A 48 -1.08 1.27 -8.89
CA TYR A 48 -0.13 2.23 -9.45
C TYR A 48 1.33 1.72 -9.36
N LEU A 49 1.72 1.14 -8.22
CA LEU A 49 3.05 0.55 -8.03
C LEU A 49 3.24 -0.66 -8.96
N ALA A 50 2.25 -1.55 -9.07
CA ALA A 50 2.32 -2.68 -10.00
C ALA A 50 2.56 -2.23 -11.44
N LEU A 51 1.94 -1.12 -11.86
CA LEU A 51 2.06 -0.58 -13.21
C LEU A 51 3.39 0.15 -13.46
N ASN A 52 3.94 0.85 -12.47
CA ASN A 52 5.06 1.78 -12.69
C ASN A 52 6.39 1.36 -12.05
N TYR A 53 6.36 0.45 -11.08
CA TYR A 53 7.51 0.06 -10.26
C TYR A 53 7.84 -1.43 -10.41
N SER A 54 8.84 -1.88 -9.67
CA SER A 54 9.24 -3.30 -9.68
C SER A 54 8.21 -4.18 -8.94
N PRO A 55 8.11 -5.47 -9.31
CA PRO A 55 7.26 -6.43 -8.59
C PRO A 55 7.57 -6.51 -7.10
N THR A 56 8.86 -6.53 -6.75
CA THR A 56 9.32 -6.59 -5.37
C THR A 56 8.82 -5.41 -4.53
N GLU A 57 8.93 -4.18 -5.06
CA GLU A 57 8.46 -2.97 -4.37
C GLU A 57 6.94 -2.97 -4.16
N THR A 58 6.19 -3.49 -5.14
CA THR A 58 4.74 -3.62 -5.06
C THR A 58 4.32 -4.60 -3.97
N VAL A 59 4.97 -5.77 -3.90
CA VAL A 59 4.70 -6.80 -2.89
C VAL A 59 5.06 -6.30 -1.48
N ILE A 60 6.24 -5.67 -1.34
CA ILE A 60 6.68 -5.10 -0.05
C ILE A 60 5.70 -4.03 0.42
N PHE A 61 5.28 -3.12 -0.47
CA PHE A 61 4.29 -2.11 -0.13
C PHE A 61 2.97 -2.75 0.32
N GLY A 62 2.46 -3.74 -0.41
CA GLY A 62 1.24 -4.45 -0.07
C GLY A 62 1.30 -5.09 1.33
N PHE A 63 2.42 -5.75 1.65
CA PHE A 63 2.65 -6.31 2.98
C PHE A 63 2.63 -5.25 4.08
N ILE A 64 3.43 -4.18 3.93
CA ILE A 64 3.56 -3.14 4.96
C ILE A 64 2.22 -2.42 5.15
N TRP A 65 1.53 -2.05 4.07
CA TRP A 65 0.24 -1.37 4.15
C TRP A 65 -0.83 -2.26 4.78
N GLY A 66 -0.89 -3.54 4.39
CA GLY A 66 -1.81 -4.50 4.97
C GLY A 66 -1.56 -4.72 6.46
N LEU A 67 -0.29 -4.86 6.87
CA LEU A 67 0.09 -5.00 8.27
C LEU A 67 -0.27 -3.76 9.09
N LEU A 68 -0.07 -2.55 8.54
CA LEU A 68 -0.47 -1.31 9.19
C LEU A 68 -2.00 -1.25 9.41
N GLN A 69 -2.80 -1.65 8.42
CA GLN A 69 -4.26 -1.72 8.57
C GLN A 69 -4.69 -2.72 9.65
N ASP A 70 -4.03 -3.87 9.71
CA ASP A 70 -4.30 -4.90 10.71
C ASP A 70 -4.07 -4.39 12.14
N VAL A 71 -3.10 -3.50 12.36
CA VAL A 71 -2.88 -2.85 13.67
C VAL A 71 -4.08 -2.00 14.11
N PHE A 72 -4.80 -1.38 13.17
CA PHE A 72 -6.01 -0.61 13.47
C PHE A 72 -7.25 -1.50 13.70
N HIS A 73 -7.25 -2.75 13.23
CA HIS A 73 -8.34 -3.72 13.41
C HIS A 73 -7.80 -5.08 13.86
N PRO A 74 -7.33 -5.18 15.12
CA PRO A 74 -6.53 -6.31 15.59
C PRO A 74 -7.29 -7.64 15.68
N SER A 75 -8.63 -7.64 15.55
CA SER A 75 -9.44 -8.86 15.54
C SER A 75 -9.09 -9.81 14.38
N LEU A 76 -8.52 -9.30 13.29
CA LEU A 76 -8.11 -10.05 12.11
C LEU A 76 -6.63 -9.76 11.77
N LEU A 77 -5.78 -9.67 12.79
CA LEU A 77 -4.36 -9.39 12.62
C LEU A 77 -3.69 -10.36 11.62
N GLY A 78 -2.99 -9.82 10.63
CA GLY A 78 -2.30 -10.56 9.58
C GLY A 78 -3.15 -10.84 8.34
N LEU A 79 -4.48 -10.73 8.40
CA LEU A 79 -5.35 -10.96 7.25
C LEU A 79 -5.17 -9.89 6.18
N GLY A 80 -5.12 -8.61 6.57
CA GLY A 80 -4.85 -7.50 5.67
C GLY A 80 -3.47 -7.61 5.04
N ALA A 81 -2.44 -7.93 5.84
CA ALA A 81 -1.09 -8.19 5.34
C ALA A 81 -1.09 -9.29 4.27
N LEU A 82 -1.74 -10.44 4.54
CA LEU A 82 -1.81 -11.55 3.60
C LEU A 82 -2.53 -11.17 2.30
N ILE A 83 -3.74 -10.60 2.41
CA ILE A 83 -4.57 -10.23 1.25
C ILE A 83 -3.81 -9.24 0.36
N LYS A 84 -3.22 -8.20 0.91
CA LYS A 84 -2.56 -7.16 0.12
C LYS A 84 -1.23 -7.60 -0.46
N THR A 85 -0.50 -8.48 0.23
CA THR A 85 0.70 -9.12 -0.33
C THR A 85 0.32 -9.99 -1.53
N ALA A 86 -0.73 -10.81 -1.40
CA ALA A 86 -1.21 -11.66 -2.49
C ALA A 86 -1.71 -10.84 -3.69
N LEU A 87 -2.46 -9.76 -3.44
CA LEU A 87 -2.88 -8.83 -4.49
C LEU A 87 -1.69 -8.16 -5.18
N GLY A 88 -0.70 -7.70 -4.42
CA GLY A 88 0.51 -7.10 -4.99
C GLY A 88 1.31 -8.05 -5.84
N PHE A 89 1.45 -9.29 -5.40
CA PHE A 89 2.07 -10.34 -6.18
C PHE A 89 1.29 -10.60 -7.47
N GLY A 90 -0.04 -10.76 -7.38
CA GLY A 90 -0.89 -10.98 -8.55
C GLY A 90 -0.79 -9.85 -9.57
N LEU A 91 -1.01 -8.60 -9.14
CA LEU A 91 -0.97 -7.42 -10.00
C LEU A 91 0.40 -7.22 -10.66
N ALA A 92 1.48 -7.40 -9.90
CA ALA A 92 2.83 -7.21 -10.44
C ALA A 92 3.21 -8.27 -11.49
N ASN A 93 2.77 -9.52 -11.32
CA ASN A 93 3.01 -10.57 -12.30
C ASN A 93 2.11 -10.45 -13.53
N PHE A 94 0.90 -9.88 -13.39
CA PHE A 94 0.02 -9.60 -14.52
C PHE A 94 0.64 -8.64 -15.54
N LYS A 95 1.40 -7.63 -15.09
CA LYS A 95 2.14 -6.73 -15.98
C LYS A 95 3.31 -7.41 -16.69
N SER A 96 3.90 -8.42 -16.06
CA SER A 96 5.11 -9.08 -16.56
C SER A 96 4.87 -10.10 -17.67
N GLN A 97 3.60 -10.41 -17.98
CA GLN A 97 3.17 -11.25 -19.10
C GLN A 97 2.75 -10.39 -20.29
#